data_AF-A0A3F2V1P9-F1
#
_entry.id   AF-A0A3F2V1P9-F1
#
_cell.length_a   1.000
_cell.length_b   1.000
_cell.length_c   1.000
_cell.angle_alpha   90.00
_cell.angle_beta   90.00
_cell.angle_gamma   90.00
#
_symmetry.space_group_name_H-M   'P 1'
#
loop_
_entity.id
_entity.type
_entity.pdbx_description
1 polymer ?
#
loop_
_entity_poly.entity_id
_entity_poly.type
_entity_poly.pdbx_seq_one_letter_code
_entity_poly.pdbx_strand_id
1 'polypeptide(L)'
;MQNWYGIIGAAFIGLIVWVVASSTADRREKKLIESGVLPAPEDTTDADISNLVKSGHKVWAIKRYRQKYGVSLREAKDKIEAMQL
;
A
#
# COMPACT_ATOMS: atom_id res chain seq x y z
N MET A 1 13.53 44.23 -3.43
CA MET A 1 12.96 43.24 -4.38
C MET A 1 13.14 41.87 -3.74
N GLN A 2 12.03 41.28 -3.28
CA GLN A 2 12.01 40.14 -2.35
C GLN A 2 12.45 38.83 -3.05
N ASN A 3 13.28 38.07 -2.35
CA ASN A 3 14.12 36.97 -2.83
C ASN A 3 13.29 35.72 -3.18
N TRP A 4 12.71 35.69 -4.39
CA TRP A 4 11.90 34.57 -4.89
C TRP A 4 12.69 33.25 -4.99
N TYR A 5 14.02 33.33 -5.21
CA TYR A 5 14.93 32.18 -5.29
C TYR A 5 15.04 31.38 -3.98
N GLY A 6 14.84 32.00 -2.81
CA GLY A 6 14.90 31.30 -1.52
C GLY A 6 13.72 30.33 -1.31
N ILE A 7 12.54 30.70 -1.81
CA ILE A 7 11.33 29.86 -1.74
C ILE A 7 11.44 28.70 -2.74
N ILE A 8 11.95 28.96 -3.94
CA ILE A 8 12.20 27.91 -4.94
C ILE A 8 13.21 26.89 -4.42
N GLY A 9 14.30 27.35 -3.78
CA GLY A 9 15.30 26.47 -3.17
C GLY A 9 14.74 25.61 -2.04
N ALA A 10 13.95 26.19 -1.14
CA ALA A 10 13.31 25.45 -0.05
C ALA A 10 12.27 24.43 -0.56
N ALA A 11 11.52 24.77 -1.61
CA ALA A 11 10.59 23.84 -2.25
C ALA A 11 11.31 22.65 -2.91
N PHE A 12 12.46 22.89 -3.54
CA PHE A 12 13.29 21.82 -4.12
C PHE A 12 13.86 20.88 -3.05
N ILE A 13 14.37 21.42 -1.94
CA ILE A 13 14.88 20.62 -0.83
C ILE A 13 13.75 19.79 -0.22
N GLY A 14 12.58 20.41 0.01
CA GLY A 14 11.39 19.70 0.48
C GLY A 14 10.95 18.59 -0.48
N LEU A 15 11.00 18.84 -1.79
CA LEU A 15 10.65 17.84 -2.81
C LEU A 15 11.66 16.70 -2.86
N ILE A 16 12.97 16.96 -2.79
CA ILE A 16 14.00 15.92 -2.76
C ILE A 16 13.87 15.05 -1.50
N VAL A 17 13.68 15.67 -0.33
CA VAL A 17 13.47 14.94 0.93
C VAL A 17 12.20 14.09 0.86
N TRP A 18 11.10 14.63 0.31
CA TRP A 18 9.86 13.89 0.13
C TRP A 18 9.98 12.75 -0.89
N VAL A 19 10.73 12.94 -1.99
CA VAL A 19 10.98 11.89 -3.01
C VAL A 19 11.84 10.76 -2.45
N VAL A 20 12.87 11.08 -1.67
CA VAL A 20 13.71 10.06 -1.02
C VAL A 20 12.92 9.33 0.07
N ALA A 21 12.08 10.03 0.83
CA ALA A 21 11.18 9.41 1.82
C ALA A 21 10.03 8.61 1.17
N SER A 22 9.54 9.02 0.00
CA SER A 22 8.44 8.33 -0.70
C SER A 22 8.91 7.03 -1.37
N SER A 23 10.20 6.90 -1.71
CA SER A 23 10.79 5.67 -2.24
C SER A 23 10.90 4.53 -1.21
N THR A 24 10.72 4.80 0.09
CA THR A 24 10.59 3.72 1.10
C THR A 24 9.21 3.04 1.13
N ALA A 25 8.25 3.48 0.31
CA ALA A 25 6.94 2.84 0.20
C ALA A 25 7.03 1.42 -0.42
N ASP A 26 7.92 1.20 -1.39
CA ASP A 26 8.05 -0.10 -2.07
C ASP A 26 8.72 -1.17 -1.20
N ARG A 27 9.55 -0.75 -0.22
CA ARG A 27 10.12 -1.69 0.76
C ARG A 27 9.05 -2.32 1.65
N ARG A 28 7.89 -1.68 1.81
CA ARG A 28 6.82 -2.22 2.66
C ARG A 28 6.20 -3.47 2.05
N GLU A 29 5.97 -3.49 0.73
CA GLU A 29 5.47 -4.70 0.06
C GLU A 29 6.48 -5.85 0.20
N LYS A 30 7.76 -5.58 -0.08
CA LYS A 30 8.82 -6.59 0.05
C LYS A 30 8.99 -7.09 1.48
N LYS A 31 8.99 -6.19 2.49
CA LYS A 31 9.07 -6.60 3.89
C LYS A 31 7.87 -7.42 4.35
N LEU A 32 6.67 -7.17 3.80
CA LEU A 32 5.47 -7.92 4.15
C LEU A 32 5.44 -9.32 3.51
N ILE A 33 6.01 -9.46 2.31
CA ILE A 33 6.26 -10.77 1.67
C ILE A 33 7.35 -11.52 2.45
N GLU A 34 8.45 -10.84 2.79
CA GLU A 34 9.58 -11.38 3.54
C GLU A 34 9.23 -11.76 4.98
N SER A 35 8.27 -11.06 5.60
CA SER A 35 7.72 -11.41 6.92
C SER A 35 6.66 -12.53 6.87
N GLY A 36 6.38 -13.11 5.69
CA GLY A 36 5.39 -14.17 5.52
C GLY A 36 3.93 -13.72 5.69
N VAL A 37 3.66 -12.41 5.66
CA VAL A 37 2.31 -11.84 5.84
C VAL A 37 1.57 -11.73 4.51
N LEU A 38 2.30 -11.60 3.40
CA LEU A 38 1.77 -11.62 2.04
C LEU A 38 2.18 -12.90 1.31
N PRO A 39 1.29 -13.91 1.16
CA PRO A 39 1.57 -15.05 0.30
C PRO A 39 1.68 -14.58 -1.16
N ALA A 40 2.33 -15.39 -2.00
CA ALA A 40 2.41 -15.15 -3.44
C ALA A 40 0.98 -15.04 -4.05
N PRO A 41 0.79 -14.27 -5.13
CA PRO A 41 -0.50 -14.15 -5.80
C PRO A 41 -1.09 -15.52 -6.18
N GLU A 42 -0.26 -16.47 -6.59
CA GLU A 42 -0.66 -17.84 -6.93
C GLU A 42 -1.21 -18.67 -5.76
N ASP A 43 -0.74 -18.44 -4.53
CA ASP A 43 -1.07 -19.25 -3.34
C ASP A 43 -1.92 -18.49 -2.30
N THR A 44 -2.53 -17.38 -2.68
CA THR A 44 -3.31 -16.56 -1.76
C THR A 44 -4.57 -17.29 -1.28
N THR A 45 -4.60 -17.69 -0.01
CA THR A 45 -5.77 -18.32 0.63
C THR A 45 -6.67 -17.27 1.28
N ASP A 46 -7.95 -17.60 1.51
CA ASP A 46 -8.89 -16.69 2.19
C ASP A 46 -8.48 -16.39 3.64
N ALA A 47 -7.75 -17.33 4.27
CA ALA A 47 -7.12 -17.13 5.57
C ALA A 47 -6.09 -15.99 5.54
N ASP A 48 -5.29 -15.89 4.47
CA ASP A 48 -4.29 -14.84 4.32
C ASP A 48 -4.94 -13.47 4.10
N ILE A 49 -6.01 -13.45 3.30
CA ILE A 49 -6.81 -12.24 3.12
C ILE A 49 -7.38 -11.78 4.47
N SER A 50 -7.97 -12.69 5.25
CA SER A 50 -8.48 -12.37 6.59
C SER A 50 -7.38 -11.87 7.54
N ASN A 51 -6.19 -12.49 7.50
CA ASN A 51 -5.04 -12.05 8.28
C ASN A 51 -4.57 -10.65 7.87
N LEU A 52 -4.59 -10.32 6.58
CA LEU A 52 -4.28 -8.97 6.08
C LEU A 52 -5.29 -7.92 6.54
N VAL A 53 -6.58 -8.29 6.61
CA VAL A 53 -7.61 -7.41 7.16
C VAL A 53 -7.36 -7.16 8.65
N LYS A 54 -7.09 -8.21 9.43
CA LYS A 54 -6.83 -8.12 10.89
C LYS A 54 -5.55 -7.37 11.23
N SER A 55 -4.51 -7.50 10.43
CA SER A 55 -3.23 -6.79 10.58
C SER A 55 -3.29 -5.32 10.13
N GLY A 56 -4.45 -4.83 9.65
CA GLY A 56 -4.62 -3.46 9.20
C GLY A 56 -4.09 -3.18 7.78
N HIS A 57 -3.65 -4.21 7.07
CA HIS A 57 -3.13 -4.16 5.70
C HIS A 57 -4.26 -4.23 4.65
N LYS A 58 -5.30 -3.41 4.80
CA LYS A 58 -6.51 -3.46 3.95
C LYS A 58 -6.23 -3.30 2.45
N VAL A 59 -5.31 -2.41 2.09
CA VAL A 59 -4.93 -2.18 0.68
C VAL A 59 -4.39 -3.46 0.04
N TRP A 60 -3.59 -4.21 0.80
CA TRP A 60 -3.05 -5.49 0.35
C TRP A 60 -4.11 -6.56 0.28
N ALA A 61 -5.01 -6.63 1.27
CA ALA A 61 -6.15 -7.55 1.25
C ALA A 61 -7.03 -7.32 0.01
N ILE A 62 -7.31 -6.06 -0.34
CA ILE A 62 -8.06 -5.70 -1.55
C ILE A 62 -7.32 -6.11 -2.83
N LYS A 63 -6.00 -5.84 -2.91
CA LYS A 63 -5.18 -6.23 -4.07
C LYS A 63 -5.21 -7.76 -4.26
N ARG A 64 -5.09 -8.52 -3.17
CA ARG A 64 -5.14 -9.99 -3.15
C ARG A 64 -6.50 -10.55 -3.50
N TYR A 65 -7.56 -10.02 -2.91
CA TYR A 65 -8.94 -10.39 -3.24
C TYR A 65 -9.25 -10.14 -4.71
N ARG A 66 -8.79 -9.00 -5.26
CA ARG A 66 -8.95 -8.68 -6.68
C ARG A 66 -8.19 -9.63 -7.60
N GLN A 67 -6.95 -9.98 -7.25
CA GLN A 67 -6.14 -10.92 -8.04
C GLN A 67 -6.75 -12.33 -8.03
N LYS A 68 -7.29 -12.76 -6.89
CA LYS A 68 -7.89 -14.10 -6.73
C LYS A 68 -9.24 -14.23 -7.43
N TYR A 69 -10.13 -13.25 -7.26
CA TYR A 69 -11.52 -13.33 -7.74
C TYR A 69 -11.76 -12.59 -9.06
N GLY A 70 -10.78 -11.82 -9.56
CA GLY A 70 -10.93 -11.06 -10.80
C GLY A 70 -11.99 -9.95 -10.77
N VAL A 71 -12.43 -9.54 -9.58
CA VAL A 71 -13.51 -8.56 -9.39
C VAL A 71 -13.05 -7.12 -9.61
N SER A 72 -14.01 -6.20 -9.65
CA SER A 72 -13.69 -4.77 -9.69
C SER A 72 -13.07 -4.30 -8.36
N LEU A 73 -12.34 -3.19 -8.39
CA LEU A 73 -11.75 -2.59 -7.18
C LEU A 73 -12.83 -2.23 -6.13
N ARG A 74 -14.01 -1.82 -6.60
CA ARG A 74 -15.14 -1.46 -5.75
C ARG A 74 -15.66 -2.66 -4.98
N GLU A 75 -15.89 -3.78 -5.67
CA GLU A 75 -16.37 -5.02 -5.04
C GLU A 75 -15.35 -5.60 -4.07
N ALA A 76 -14.06 -5.60 -4.46
CA ALA A 76 -13.00 -6.05 -3.57
C ALA A 76 -12.95 -5.20 -2.29
N LYS A 77 -13.06 -3.87 -2.41
CA LYS A 77 -13.10 -2.99 -1.24
C LYS A 77 -14.30 -3.29 -0.35
N ASP A 78 -15.49 -3.36 -0.93
CA ASP A 78 -16.74 -3.60 -0.21
C ASP A 78 -16.69 -4.92 0.59
N LYS A 79 -16.18 -6.00 0.00
CA LYS A 79 -16.01 -7.28 0.70
C LYS A 79 -14.97 -7.23 1.81
N ILE A 80 -13.84 -6.59 1.59
CA ILE A 80 -12.81 -6.44 2.62
C ILE A 80 -13.31 -5.58 3.78
N GLU A 81 -14.08 -4.53 3.49
CA GLU A 81 -14.68 -3.65 4.50
C GLU A 81 -15.75 -4.39 5.31
N ALA A 82 -16.57 -5.23 4.66
CA ALA A 82 -17.51 -6.11 5.33
C ALA A 82 -16.85 -7.18 6.21
N MET A 83 -15.62 -7.63 5.89
CA MET A 83 -14.85 -8.57 6.72
C MET A 83 -14.19 -7.92 7.94
N GLN A 84 -14.16 -6.59 7.99
CA GLN A 84 -13.49 -5.83 9.04
C GLN A 84 -14.45 -5.30 10.12
N LEU A 85 -15.75 -5.34 9.84
CA LEU A 85 -16.84 -5.04 10.79
C LEU A 85 -17.09 -6.23 11.72
#